data_AF-A0A2N4TWT7-F1
#
_entry.id   AF-A0A2N4TWT7-F1
#
_cell.length_a   1.000
_cell.length_b   1.000
_cell.length_c   1.000
_cell.angle_alpha   90.00
_cell.angle_beta   90.00
_cell.angle_gamma   90.00
#
_symmetry.space_group_name_H-M   'P 1'
#
loop_
_entity.id
_entity.type
_entity.pdbx_description
1 polymer ?
#
loop_
_entity_poly.entity_id
_entity_poly.type
_entity_poly.pdbx_seq_one_letter_code
_entity_poly.pdbx_strand_id
1 'polypeptide(L)'
;MNITSKLARAGLCSAIALTLAGCMTTTPEYDKHFGEAVRSVQAMQTLNPNASANTNPVTGVDGRAATAAMDRYNTQFVKPSADVSAFTVGVGSGSSLSSQDR
;
A
#
# COMPACT_ATOMS: atom_id res chain seq x y z
N MET A 1 -28.66 -52.80 -2.27
CA MET A 1 -28.66 -51.43 -2.81
C MET A 1 -28.54 -50.30 -1.76
N ASN A 2 -28.61 -50.61 -0.45
CA ASN A 2 -28.59 -49.58 0.61
C ASN A 2 -27.19 -49.31 1.19
N ILE A 3 -26.22 -50.19 0.94
CA ILE A 3 -24.85 -50.07 1.47
C ILE A 3 -23.99 -49.21 0.54
N THR A 4 -24.11 -49.40 -0.78
CA THR A 4 -23.41 -48.59 -1.79
C THR A 4 -23.80 -47.11 -1.74
N SER A 5 -25.07 -46.81 -1.49
CA SER A 5 -25.58 -45.45 -1.33
C SER A 5 -25.17 -44.79 0.00
N LYS A 6 -24.99 -45.57 1.07
CA LYS A 6 -24.40 -45.08 2.34
C LYS A 6 -22.92 -44.76 2.21
N LEU A 7 -22.16 -45.60 1.50
CA LEU A 7 -20.73 -45.38 1.23
C LEU A 7 -20.51 -44.14 0.35
N ALA A 8 -21.35 -43.94 -0.68
CA ALA A 8 -21.29 -42.74 -1.52
C ALA A 8 -21.58 -41.45 -0.74
N ARG A 9 -22.57 -41.46 0.16
CA ARG A 9 -22.87 -40.31 1.05
C ARG A 9 -21.75 -40.04 2.05
N ALA A 10 -21.17 -41.08 2.64
CA ALA A 10 -20.02 -40.93 3.54
C ALA A 10 -18.80 -40.34 2.82
N GLY A 11 -18.52 -40.79 1.60
CA GLY A 11 -17.47 -40.23 0.75
C GLY A 11 -17.70 -38.75 0.43
N LEU A 12 -18.93 -38.38 0.05
CA LEU A 12 -19.30 -36.99 -0.22
C LEU A 12 -19.14 -36.10 1.02
N CYS A 13 -19.61 -36.54 2.19
CA CYS A 13 -19.47 -35.79 3.44
C CYS A 13 -17.99 -35.61 3.84
N SER A 14 -17.16 -36.65 3.66
CA SER A 14 -15.73 -36.55 3.97
C SER A 14 -15.00 -35.61 3.01
N ALA A 15 -15.37 -35.60 1.73
CA ALA A 15 -14.80 -34.67 0.75
C ALA A 15 -15.14 -33.21 1.09
N ILE A 16 -16.40 -32.95 1.48
CA ILE A 16 -16.86 -31.62 1.89
C ILE A 16 -16.14 -31.15 3.17
N ALA A 17 -15.92 -32.05 4.13
CA ALA A 17 -15.21 -31.70 5.37
C ALA A 17 -13.74 -31.31 5.11
N LEU A 18 -13.07 -32.00 4.18
CA LEU A 18 -11.68 -31.71 3.81
C LEU A 18 -11.54 -30.38 3.06
N THR A 19 -12.48 -30.03 2.19
CA THR A 19 -12.45 -28.72 1.49
C THR A 19 -12.73 -27.56 2.44
N LEU A 20 -13.55 -27.76 3.48
CA LEU A 20 -13.83 -26.74 4.49
C LEU A 20 -12.65 -26.51 5.44
N ALA A 21 -11.86 -27.56 5.73
CA ALA A 21 -10.66 -27.45 6.57
C ALA A 21 -9.55 -26.58 5.93
N GLY A 22 -9.57 -26.39 4.60
CA GLY A 22 -8.66 -25.48 3.91
C GLY A 22 -8.97 -23.98 4.10
N CYS A 23 -10.20 -23.63 4.50
CA CYS A 23 -10.59 -22.23 4.72
C CYS A 23 -10.14 -21.68 6.09
N MET A 24 -9.75 -22.55 7.02
CA MET A 24 -9.22 -22.16 8.32
C MET A 24 -7.75 -22.57 8.41
N THR A 25 -6.93 -22.01 7.50
CA THR A 25 -5.48 -22.07 7.66
C THR A 25 -5.15 -21.26 8.90
N THR A 26 -4.71 -21.94 9.96
CA THR A 26 -3.96 -21.24 11.00
C THR A 26 -2.78 -20.56 10.31
N THR A 27 -2.40 -19.38 10.78
CA THR A 27 -1.27 -18.61 10.24
C THR A 27 -0.05 -18.73 11.16
N PRO A 28 0.40 -19.94 11.57
CA PRO A 28 1.37 -20.07 12.65
C PRO A 28 2.73 -19.45 12.32
N GLU A 29 3.14 -19.37 11.06
CA GLU A 29 4.38 -18.66 10.69
C GLU A 29 4.18 -17.15 10.59
N TYR A 30 3.06 -16.69 10.02
CA TYR A 30 2.77 -15.25 9.93
C TYR A 30 2.60 -14.62 11.32
N ASP A 31 1.91 -15.30 12.25
CA ASP A 31 1.69 -14.81 13.61
C ASP A 31 2.99 -14.74 14.41
N LYS A 32 3.92 -15.68 14.19
CA LYS A 32 5.26 -15.66 14.80
C LYS A 32 6.09 -14.46 14.33
N HIS A 33 6.03 -14.14 13.04
CA HIS A 33 6.84 -13.10 12.42
C HIS A 33 6.15 -11.73 12.32
N PHE A 34 4.90 -11.60 12.77
CA PHE A 34 4.14 -10.35 12.69
C PHE A 34 4.90 -9.15 13.29
N GLY A 35 5.54 -9.34 14.45
CA GLY A 35 6.33 -8.28 15.09
C GLY A 35 7.54 -7.85 14.27
N GLU A 36 8.21 -8.78 13.60
CA GLU A 36 9.34 -8.49 12.70
C GLU A 36 8.88 -7.74 11.44
N ALA A 37 7.74 -8.15 10.88
CA ALA A 37 7.13 -7.47 9.75
C ALA A 37 6.75 -6.03 10.10
N VAL A 38 6.11 -5.79 11.25
CA VAL A 38 5.79 -4.43 11.71
C VAL A 38 7.05 -3.60 11.92
N ARG A 39 8.07 -4.17 12.55
CA ARG A 39 9.33 -3.43 12.83
C ARG A 39 10.11 -3.10 11.57
N SER A 40 10.08 -3.97 10.57
CA SER A 40 10.72 -3.71 9.28
C SER A 40 9.99 -2.60 8.50
N VAL A 41 8.65 -2.64 8.45
CA VAL A 41 7.85 -1.58 7.83
C VAL A 41 8.05 -0.26 8.56
N GLN A 42 8.06 -0.27 9.89
CA GLN A 42 8.34 0.93 10.67
C GLN A 42 9.71 1.51 10.37
N ALA A 43 10.75 0.69 10.27
CA ALA A 43 12.10 1.15 9.91
C ALA A 43 12.13 1.77 8.50
N MET A 44 11.42 1.18 7.54
CA MET A 44 11.29 1.70 6.17
C MET A 44 10.50 3.02 6.11
N GLN A 45 9.49 3.19 6.96
CA GLN A 45 8.67 4.40 7.02
C GLN A 45 9.26 5.49 7.92
N THR A 46 10.26 5.18 8.72
CA THR A 46 10.93 6.14 9.60
C THR A 46 11.85 7.03 8.76
N LEU A 47 11.40 8.26 8.49
CA LEU A 47 12.16 9.24 7.70
C LEU A 47 13.52 9.59 8.33
N ASN A 48 13.57 9.75 9.65
CA ASN A 48 14.80 10.05 10.38
C ASN A 48 14.85 9.31 11.72
N PRO A 49 15.62 8.22 11.84
CA PRO A 49 15.73 7.46 13.09
C PRO A 49 16.47 8.24 14.21
N ASN A 50 17.27 9.25 13.87
CA ASN A 50 18.02 10.07 14.82
C ASN A 50 17.30 11.38 15.18
N ALA A 51 16.01 11.51 14.85
CA ALA A 51 15.26 12.75 15.07
C ALA A 51 15.26 13.22 16.54
N SER A 52 15.28 12.30 17.50
CA SER A 52 15.31 12.63 18.94
C SER A 52 16.61 13.28 19.41
N ALA A 53 17.73 13.03 18.72
CA ALA A 53 19.02 13.63 19.03
C ALA A 53 19.19 15.03 18.40
N ASN A 54 18.25 15.44 17.55
CA ASN A 54 18.29 16.74 16.90
C ASN A 54 17.91 17.85 17.88
N THR A 55 18.88 18.68 18.26
CA THR A 55 18.67 19.84 19.14
C THR A 55 18.33 21.12 18.39
N ASN A 56 18.25 21.08 17.05
CA ASN A 56 17.89 22.27 16.28
C ASN A 56 16.47 22.70 16.64
N PRO A 57 16.24 24.00 16.90
CA PRO A 57 14.91 24.49 17.18
C PRO A 57 14.02 24.28 15.95
N VAL A 58 12.81 23.76 16.15
CA VAL A 58 11.82 23.66 15.08
C VAL A 58 11.41 25.08 14.71
N THR A 59 11.85 25.55 13.54
CA THR A 59 11.57 26.92 13.06
C THR A 59 10.10 27.16 12.70
N GLY A 60 9.27 26.11 12.74
CA GLY A 60 7.85 26.18 12.44
C GLY A 60 7.58 26.52 10.97
N VAL A 61 6.32 26.83 10.68
CA VAL A 61 5.87 27.37 9.40
C VAL A 61 5.41 28.81 9.63
N ASP A 62 5.70 29.71 8.68
CA ASP A 62 5.18 31.08 8.71
C ASP A 62 3.65 31.09 8.75
N GLY A 63 3.05 32.02 9.51
CA GLY A 63 1.59 32.04 9.71
C GLY A 63 0.78 32.23 8.41
N ARG A 64 1.31 32.99 7.45
CA ARG A 64 0.67 33.15 6.13
C ARG A 64 0.79 31.87 5.31
N ALA A 65 1.95 31.22 5.34
CA ALA A 65 2.14 29.92 4.70
C ALA A 65 1.22 28.84 5.31
N ALA A 66 1.06 28.82 6.64
CA ALA A 66 0.14 27.93 7.34
C ALA A 66 -1.31 28.16 6.93
N THR A 67 -1.74 29.43 6.88
CA THR A 67 -3.09 29.80 6.44
C THR A 67 -3.35 29.36 5.00
N ALA A 68 -2.41 29.62 4.09
CA ALA A 68 -2.52 29.20 2.70
C ALA A 68 -2.55 27.66 2.54
N ALA A 69 -1.80 26.93 3.36
CA ALA A 69 -1.83 25.46 3.37
C ALA A 69 -3.20 24.93 3.81
N MET A 70 -3.79 25.50 4.87
CA MET A 70 -5.13 25.11 5.33
C MET A 70 -6.22 25.48 4.32
N ASP A 71 -6.12 26.64 3.68
CA ASP A 71 -7.07 27.07 2.64
C ASP A 71 -7.02 26.14 1.42
N ARG A 72 -5.82 25.78 0.96
CA ARG A 72 -5.64 24.76 -0.09
C ARG A 72 -6.20 23.40 0.32
N TYR A 73 -5.95 22.97 1.56
CA TYR A 73 -6.47 21.69 2.07
C TYR A 73 -8.01 21.65 2.05
N ASN A 74 -8.66 22.76 2.38
CA ASN A 74 -10.12 22.83 2.37
C ASN A 74 -10.67 22.89 0.94
N THR A 75 -9.99 23.59 0.03
CA THR A 75 -10.49 23.82 -1.33
C THR A 75 -10.18 22.67 -2.31
N GLN A 76 -9.13 21.89 -2.07
CA GLN A 76 -8.70 20.80 -2.96
C GLN A 76 -9.78 19.73 -3.20
N PHE A 77 -10.70 19.53 -2.26
CA PHE A 77 -11.79 18.55 -2.39
C PHE A 77 -12.97 19.06 -3.22
N VAL A 78 -13.10 20.39 -3.37
CA VAL A 78 -14.17 21.05 -4.14
C VAL A 78 -13.70 21.40 -5.55
N LYS A 79 -12.43 21.79 -5.67
CA LYS A 79 -11.74 21.96 -6.95
C LYS A 79 -10.46 21.13 -6.90
N PRO A 80 -10.51 19.86 -7.36
CA PRO A 80 -9.31 19.07 -7.56
C PRO A 80 -8.38 19.90 -8.45
N SER A 81 -7.21 20.26 -7.92
CA SER A 81 -6.20 20.92 -8.74
C SER A 81 -5.82 19.92 -9.82
N ALA A 82 -5.95 20.31 -11.09
CA ALA A 82 -5.45 19.50 -12.19
C ALA A 82 -3.93 19.53 -12.11
N ASP A 83 -3.34 18.63 -11.33
CA ASP A 83 -1.90 18.41 -11.35
C ASP A 83 -1.56 17.73 -12.68
N VAL A 84 -1.38 18.53 -13.71
CA VAL A 84 -0.99 18.12 -15.05
C VAL A 84 0.44 17.55 -15.11
N SER A 85 1.12 17.35 -13.98
CA SER A 85 2.53 16.97 -13.96
C SER A 85 2.97 15.95 -12.90
N ALA A 86 2.09 15.42 -12.05
CA ALA A 86 2.49 14.45 -11.03
C ALA A 86 3.11 13.13 -11.58
N PHE A 87 2.87 12.79 -12.86
CA PHE A 87 3.34 11.53 -13.48
C PHE A 87 4.21 11.68 -14.72
N THR A 88 4.78 12.87 -15.00
CA THR A 88 5.86 12.95 -16.02
C THR A 88 7.17 12.46 -15.41
N VAL A 89 7.21 11.17 -15.07
CA VAL A 89 8.45 10.42 -14.89
C VAL A 89 9.11 10.39 -16.26
N GLY A 90 10.23 11.08 -16.40
CA GLY A 90 10.96 11.19 -17.66
C GLY A 90 11.43 9.83 -18.17
N VAL A 91 10.65 9.22 -19.05
CA VAL A 91 11.10 8.12 -19.91
C VAL A 91 11.32 8.71 -21.29
N GLY A 92 12.59 9.04 -21.59
CA GLY A 92 12.98 9.45 -22.93
C GLY A 92 12.73 8.33 -23.93
N SER A 93 12.04 8.64 -25.02
CA SER A 93 12.13 7.89 -26.27
C SER A 93 12.29 8.90 -27.38
N GLY A 94 13.52 9.03 -27.87
CA GLY A 94 13.86 9.92 -28.96
C GLY A 94 13.25 9.44 -30.27
N SER A 95 12.68 10.39 -31.01
CA SER A 95 12.67 10.36 -32.47
C SER A 95 13.16 11.72 -32.95
N SER A 96 14.47 11.77 -33.17
CA SER A 96 15.12 12.70 -34.08
C SER A 96 14.42 12.65 -35.44
N LEU A 97 13.96 13.80 -35.95
CA LEU A 97 14.21 14.32 -37.30
C LEU A 97 13.34 15.57 -37.55
N SER A 98 13.91 16.75 -37.31
CA SER A 98 13.65 17.87 -38.19
C SER A 98 14.98 18.53 -38.48
N SER A 99 15.61 18.02 -39.53
CA SER A 99 16.76 18.64 -40.16
C SER A 99 16.36 20.04 -40.58
N GLN A 100 16.96 21.01 -39.88
CA GLN A 100 17.39 22.29 -40.41
C GLN A 100 17.86 22.13 -41.87
N ASP A 101 17.19 22.78 -42.82
CA ASP A 101 17.80 23.22 -44.07
C ASP A 101 16.93 24.24 -44.83
N ARG A 102 17.56 25.40 -45.06
CA ARG A 102 17.18 26.63 -45.80
C ARG A 102 16.20 27.62 -45.15
#